data_AF-A0A3M9ZSE4-F1
#
_entry.id   AF-A0A3M9ZSE4-F1
#
_cell.length_a   1.000
_cell.length_b   1.000
_cell.length_c   1.000
_cell.angle_alpha   90.00
_cell.angle_beta   90.00
_cell.angle_gamma   90.00
#
_symmetry.space_group_name_H-M   'P 1'
#
loop_
_entity.id
_entity.type
_entity.pdbx_description
1 polymer ?
#
loop_
_entity_poly.entity_id
_entity_poly.type
_entity_poly.pdbx_seq_one_letter_code
_entity_poly.pdbx_strand_id
1 'polypeptide(L)'
;MGGVAGFAMAVTGGILAPNAGIDGSNAGEGRIVLYPDGAHELAEQVRRKAFLRLGARAGVVLSDSRLMPMRAGTCGVAVAFAGIEAVHDARGQADLDGRPLAVTMRAVADSIATMANHEMGEGPESTPIAIVRGSGARMTSSRGEASDAAVSSAECVYARGLSGAGSDAAELEVAPRLLD
;
A
#
# COMPACT_ATOMS: atom_id res chain seq x y z
N MET A 1 0.48 16.34 -10.73
CA MET A 1 0.97 14.96 -10.70
C MET A 1 1.09 14.47 -12.14
N GLY A 2 2.18 13.79 -12.47
CA GLY A 2 2.47 13.30 -13.81
C GLY A 2 1.87 11.91 -14.08
N GLY A 3 2.19 11.37 -15.25
CA GLY A 3 1.72 10.05 -15.68
C GLY A 3 2.37 9.64 -16.99
N VAL A 4 2.07 8.42 -17.42
CA VAL A 4 2.37 7.91 -18.77
C VAL A 4 1.06 7.52 -19.43
N ALA A 5 1.05 7.26 -20.74
CA ALA A 5 -0.15 6.80 -21.41
C ALA A 5 -0.77 5.59 -20.67
N GLY A 6 -2.03 5.70 -20.25
CA GLY A 6 -2.76 4.68 -19.48
C GLY A 6 -2.69 4.79 -17.96
N PHE A 7 -1.82 5.64 -17.40
CA PHE A 7 -1.66 5.79 -15.95
C PHE A 7 -1.54 7.25 -15.54
N ALA A 8 -2.52 7.73 -14.77
CA ALA A 8 -2.47 9.03 -14.10
C ALA A 8 -2.23 8.84 -12.60
N MET A 9 -1.22 9.50 -12.04
CA MET A 9 -0.99 9.43 -10.59
C MET A 9 -1.97 10.33 -9.84
N ALA A 10 -2.62 9.77 -8.81
CA ALA A 10 -3.56 10.47 -7.94
C ALA A 10 -3.30 10.14 -6.46
N VAL A 11 -3.81 10.98 -5.55
CA VAL A 11 -3.87 10.67 -4.12
C VAL A 11 -5.30 10.34 -3.76
N THR A 12 -5.51 9.16 -3.17
CA THR A 12 -6.82 8.70 -2.69
C THR A 12 -6.62 7.90 -1.40
N GLY A 13 -7.51 8.07 -0.42
CA GLY A 13 -7.40 7.33 0.85
C GLY A 13 -6.06 7.51 1.60
N GLY A 14 -5.33 8.60 1.36
CA GLY A 14 -3.99 8.82 1.92
C GLY A 14 -2.84 8.11 1.17
N ILE A 15 -3.13 7.39 0.08
CA ILE A 15 -2.16 6.63 -0.70
C ILE A 15 -1.98 7.28 -2.07
N LEU A 16 -0.73 7.27 -2.57
CA LEU A 16 -0.42 7.62 -3.95
C LEU A 16 -0.70 6.40 -4.84
N ALA A 17 -1.76 6.47 -5.66
CA ALA A 17 -2.24 5.35 -6.46
C ALA A 17 -2.36 5.74 -7.95
N PRO A 18 -1.97 4.85 -8.88
CA PRO A 18 -2.33 5.00 -10.29
C PRO A 18 -3.85 4.97 -10.45
N ASN A 19 -4.38 5.84 -11.29
CA ASN A 19 -5.80 5.96 -11.62
C ASN A 19 -6.74 6.03 -10.39
N ALA A 20 -6.24 6.54 -9.26
CA ALA A 20 -6.95 6.57 -7.97
C ALA A 20 -7.45 5.20 -7.48
N GLY A 21 -6.73 4.11 -7.80
CA GLY A 21 -7.13 2.75 -7.44
C GLY A 21 -8.35 2.24 -8.20
N ILE A 22 -8.75 2.92 -9.28
CA ILE A 22 -9.81 2.45 -10.17
C ILE A 22 -9.25 1.32 -11.01
N ASP A 23 -9.92 0.17 -10.97
CA ASP A 23 -9.53 -1.00 -11.75
C ASP A 23 -10.69 -1.52 -12.62
N GLY A 24 -10.38 -1.84 -13.88
CA GLY A 24 -11.28 -2.53 -14.81
C GLY A 24 -10.98 -4.03 -14.92
N SER A 25 -9.84 -4.48 -14.40
CA SER A 25 -9.49 -5.89 -14.35
C SER A 25 -10.46 -6.64 -13.42
N ASN A 26 -10.83 -7.87 -13.80
CA ASN A 26 -11.72 -8.74 -13.01
C ASN A 26 -13.09 -8.14 -12.61
N ALA A 27 -13.49 -7.00 -13.19
CA ALA A 27 -14.71 -6.25 -12.86
C ALA A 27 -15.95 -6.72 -13.63
N GLY A 28 -15.75 -7.50 -14.70
CA GLY A 28 -16.77 -7.83 -15.69
C GLY A 28 -16.88 -6.76 -16.79
N GLU A 29 -17.47 -7.14 -17.92
CA GLU A 29 -17.52 -6.29 -19.11
C GLU A 29 -18.24 -4.96 -18.86
N GLY A 30 -17.61 -3.86 -19.26
CA GLY A 30 -18.14 -2.51 -19.12
C GLY A 30 -18.23 -1.97 -17.69
N ARG A 31 -17.56 -2.62 -16.72
CA ARG A 31 -17.57 -2.23 -15.31
C ARG A 31 -16.18 -1.84 -14.82
N ILE A 32 -16.18 -1.08 -13.73
CA ILE A 32 -14.99 -0.70 -12.97
C ILE A 32 -15.24 -0.93 -11.49
N VAL A 33 -14.18 -1.20 -10.75
CA VAL A 33 -14.16 -1.29 -9.29
C VAL A 33 -13.51 -0.04 -8.74
N LEU A 34 -14.16 0.53 -7.73
CA LEU A 34 -13.64 1.65 -6.96
C LEU A 34 -13.22 1.13 -5.59
N TYR A 35 -12.33 1.86 -4.93
CA TYR A 35 -12.15 1.67 -3.50
C TYR A 35 -13.47 1.89 -2.76
N PRO A 36 -13.73 1.09 -1.71
CA PRO A 36 -14.94 1.24 -0.93
C PRO A 36 -14.94 2.54 -0.15
N ASP A 37 -16.08 3.22 -0.12
CA ASP A 37 -16.32 4.32 0.82
C ASP A 37 -16.18 3.80 2.26
N GLY A 38 -15.40 4.49 3.08
CA GLY A 38 -15.15 4.06 4.47
C GLY A 38 -14.43 2.71 4.54
N ALA A 39 -13.32 2.56 3.81
CA ALA A 39 -12.57 1.30 3.73
C ALA A 39 -12.12 0.76 5.11
N HIS A 40 -11.77 1.64 6.06
CA HIS A 40 -11.43 1.25 7.43
C HIS A 40 -12.66 0.77 8.22
N GLU A 41 -13.80 1.42 8.06
CA GLU A 41 -15.07 0.95 8.63
C GLU A 41 -15.45 -0.42 8.07
N LEU A 42 -15.24 -0.65 6.78
CA LEU A 42 -15.45 -1.95 6.15
C LEU A 42 -14.52 -3.02 6.74
N ALA A 43 -13.23 -2.72 6.91
CA ALA A 43 -12.27 -3.63 7.53
C ALA A 43 -12.69 -4.01 8.96
N GLU A 44 -13.13 -3.04 9.76
CA GLU A 44 -13.64 -3.29 11.12
C GLU A 44 -14.94 -4.09 11.11
N GLN A 45 -15.84 -3.87 10.15
CA GLN A 45 -17.04 -4.68 10.00
C GLN A 45 -16.70 -6.14 9.68
N VAL A 46 -15.74 -6.39 8.78
CA VAL A 46 -15.26 -7.74 8.47
C VAL A 46 -14.66 -8.39 9.72
N ARG A 47 -13.81 -7.67 10.46
CA ARG A 47 -13.22 -8.13 11.73
C ARG A 47 -14.28 -8.53 12.75
N ARG A 48 -15.30 -7.68 12.95
CA ARG A 48 -16.44 -7.97 13.85
C ARG A 48 -17.23 -9.18 13.40
N LYS A 49 -17.54 -9.30 12.11
CA LYS A 49 -18.26 -10.46 11.55
C LYS A 49 -17.46 -11.75 11.74
N ALA A 50 -16.15 -11.73 11.51
CA ALA A 50 -15.27 -12.86 11.75
C ALA A 50 -15.28 -13.28 13.23
N PHE A 51 -15.21 -12.32 14.15
CA PHE A 51 -15.31 -12.61 15.58
C PHE A 51 -16.68 -13.21 15.95
N LEU A 52 -17.78 -12.58 15.53
CA LEU A 52 -19.14 -13.02 15.89
C LEU A 52 -19.50 -14.39 15.30
N ARG A 53 -19.04 -14.70 14.08
CA ARG A 53 -19.38 -15.95 13.39
C ARG A 53 -18.41 -17.10 13.69
N LEU A 54 -17.13 -16.80 13.89
CA LEU A 54 -16.06 -17.79 13.96
C LEU A 54 -15.29 -17.77 15.29
N GLY A 55 -15.56 -16.80 16.17
CA GLY A 55 -14.76 -16.58 17.38
C GLY A 55 -13.34 -16.05 17.10
N ALA A 56 -13.02 -15.75 15.84
CA ALA A 56 -11.67 -15.38 15.42
C ALA A 56 -11.33 -13.94 15.85
N ARG A 57 -10.29 -13.80 16.67
CA ARG A 57 -9.70 -12.50 17.04
C ARG A 57 -8.51 -12.22 16.12
N ALA A 58 -8.80 -11.66 14.95
CA ALA A 58 -7.80 -11.37 13.93
C ALA A 58 -7.77 -9.88 13.56
N GLY A 59 -6.62 -9.42 13.08
CA GLY A 59 -6.53 -8.21 12.29
C GLY A 59 -7.13 -8.44 10.92
N VAL A 60 -7.63 -7.38 10.30
CA VAL A 60 -8.08 -7.39 8.90
C VAL A 60 -7.28 -6.35 8.15
N VAL A 61 -6.79 -6.70 6.97
CA VAL A 61 -6.16 -5.79 6.01
C VAL A 61 -6.91 -5.94 4.70
N LEU A 62 -7.39 -4.83 4.15
CA LEU A 62 -7.85 -4.75 2.77
C LEU A 62 -6.66 -4.34 1.93
N SER A 63 -6.26 -5.20 1.01
CA SER A 63 -5.10 -4.99 0.13
C SER A 63 -5.52 -4.64 -1.28
N ASP A 64 -4.66 -3.90 -1.96
CA ASP A 64 -4.66 -3.73 -3.41
C ASP A 64 -3.23 -3.91 -3.94
N SER A 65 -3.08 -4.08 -5.25
CA SER A 65 -1.78 -4.11 -5.90
C SER A 65 -1.31 -2.71 -6.31
N ARG A 66 0.00 -2.49 -6.27
CA ARG A 66 0.61 -1.22 -6.64
C ARG A 66 1.93 -1.37 -7.36
N LEU A 67 2.26 -0.34 -8.12
CA LEU A 67 3.58 -0.16 -8.72
C LEU A 67 4.54 0.48 -7.72
N MET A 68 5.81 0.06 -7.78
CA MET A 68 6.90 0.67 -7.02
C MET A 68 7.80 1.49 -7.94
N PRO A 69 8.21 2.71 -7.53
CA PRO A 69 9.11 3.53 -8.33
C PRO A 69 10.38 2.76 -8.74
N MET A 70 10.66 2.76 -10.04
CA MET A 70 11.84 2.12 -10.65
C MET A 70 11.95 0.60 -10.43
N ARG A 71 10.82 -0.10 -10.25
CA ARG A 71 10.77 -1.56 -10.16
C ARG A 71 9.80 -2.14 -11.17
N ALA A 72 10.15 -3.31 -11.70
CA ALA A 72 9.24 -4.11 -12.51
C ALA A 72 8.31 -4.94 -11.62
N GLY A 73 7.05 -5.07 -12.03
CA GLY A 73 6.02 -5.84 -11.32
C GLY A 73 5.25 -5.03 -10.26
N THR A 74 4.24 -5.67 -9.68
CA THR A 74 3.39 -5.13 -8.61
C THR A 74 3.77 -5.72 -7.25
N CYS A 75 3.42 -5.01 -6.18
CA CYS A 75 3.37 -5.54 -4.83
C CYS A 75 2.08 -5.10 -4.13
N GLY A 76 1.74 -5.77 -3.02
CA GLY A 76 0.57 -5.39 -2.24
C GLY A 76 0.77 -4.10 -1.42
N VAL A 77 -0.31 -3.34 -1.25
CA VAL A 77 -0.41 -2.20 -0.34
C VAL A 77 -1.68 -2.34 0.49
N ALA A 78 -1.64 -1.92 1.75
CA ALA A 78 -2.83 -1.87 2.60
C ALA A 78 -3.65 -0.62 2.27
N VAL A 79 -4.82 -0.82 1.65
CA VAL A 79 -5.81 0.25 1.43
C VAL A 79 -6.53 0.59 2.73
N ALA A 80 -6.79 -0.42 3.56
CA ALA A 80 -7.35 -0.23 4.89
C ALA A 80 -6.96 -1.38 5.82
N PHE A 81 -7.12 -1.16 7.12
CA PHE A 81 -6.81 -2.15 8.15
C PHE A 81 -7.64 -1.89 9.40
N ALA A 82 -7.87 -2.94 10.18
CA ALA A 82 -8.52 -2.87 11.48
C ALA A 82 -7.95 -3.92 12.44
N GLY A 83 -7.83 -3.55 13.72
CA GLY A 83 -7.41 -4.48 14.78
C GLY A 83 -5.90 -4.77 14.87
N ILE A 84 -5.08 -4.10 14.07
CA ILE A 84 -3.62 -4.17 14.09
C ILE A 84 -2.98 -2.77 14.03
N GLU A 85 -1.81 -2.61 14.61
CA GLU A 85 -0.97 -1.44 14.36
C GLU A 85 -0.39 -1.51 12.95
N ALA A 86 -0.68 -0.50 12.12
CA ALA A 86 -0.25 -0.49 10.73
C ALA A 86 1.24 -0.23 10.56
N VAL A 87 1.82 0.54 11.48
CA VAL A 87 3.25 0.87 11.51
C VAL A 87 3.81 0.47 12.86
N HIS A 88 4.95 -0.21 12.85
CA HIS A 88 5.74 -0.42 14.04
C HIS A 88 6.90 0.57 14.07
N ASP A 89 6.82 1.54 14.96
CA ASP A 89 7.88 2.51 15.21
C ASP A 89 9.00 1.87 16.04
N ALA A 90 10.15 1.67 15.40
CA ALA A 90 11.35 1.14 16.03
C ALA A 90 12.37 2.23 16.38
N ARG A 91 12.03 3.52 16.21
CA ARG A 91 12.94 4.61 16.53
C ARG A 91 13.31 4.60 18.02
N GLY A 92 14.57 4.86 18.31
CA GLY A 92 15.13 4.80 19.66
C GLY A 92 15.43 3.39 20.18
N GLN A 93 14.95 2.32 19.52
CA GLN A 93 15.38 0.96 19.85
C GLN A 93 16.83 0.75 19.41
N ALA A 94 17.57 -0.08 20.16
CA ALA A 94 18.95 -0.39 19.84
C ALA A 94 19.07 -1.32 18.63
N ASP A 95 20.03 -1.03 17.74
CA ASP A 95 20.51 -1.96 16.72
C ASP A 95 21.42 -3.04 17.33
N LEU A 96 22.01 -3.88 16.49
CA LEU A 96 22.92 -4.96 16.91
C LEU A 96 24.19 -4.46 17.62
N ASP A 97 24.57 -3.19 17.40
CA ASP A 97 25.74 -2.55 17.98
C ASP A 97 25.37 -1.61 19.14
N GLY A 98 24.10 -1.62 19.59
CA GLY A 98 23.62 -0.76 20.67
C GLY A 98 23.30 0.68 20.24
N ARG A 99 23.36 1.02 18.95
CA ARG A 99 23.04 2.38 18.46
C ARG A 99 21.52 2.54 18.29
N PRO A 100 20.94 3.69 18.65
CA PRO A 100 19.51 3.91 18.47
C PRO A 100 19.16 4.02 16.99
N LEU A 101 18.11 3.31 16.58
CA LEU A 101 17.52 3.45 15.24
C LEU A 101 16.92 4.86 15.09
N ALA A 102 17.36 5.61 14.07
CA ALA A 102 16.96 7.01 13.89
C ALA A 102 15.61 7.18 13.14
N VAL A 103 15.37 6.36 12.11
CA VAL A 103 14.25 6.57 11.15
C VAL A 103 13.42 5.31 10.90
N THR A 104 13.66 4.25 11.66
CA THR A 104 13.11 2.93 11.36
C THR A 104 11.64 2.83 11.78
N MET A 105 10.76 2.94 10.80
CA MET A 105 9.34 2.63 10.93
C MET A 105 9.01 1.48 9.97
N ARG A 106 8.51 0.37 10.50
CA ARG A 106 8.18 -0.82 9.71
C ARG A 106 6.71 -0.75 9.29
N ALA A 107 6.44 -0.75 7.99
CA ALA A 107 5.07 -0.75 7.46
C ALA A 107 4.47 -2.17 7.57
N VAL A 108 3.95 -2.50 8.76
CA VAL A 108 3.43 -3.82 9.12
C VAL A 108 2.23 -4.20 8.25
N ALA A 109 1.25 -3.29 8.10
CA ALA A 109 0.06 -3.55 7.28
C ALA A 109 0.43 -3.79 5.80
N ASP A 110 1.29 -2.95 5.23
CA ASP A 110 1.75 -3.11 3.84
C ASP A 110 2.59 -4.37 3.62
N SER A 111 3.40 -4.78 4.60
CA SER A 111 4.17 -6.03 4.53
C SER A 111 3.23 -7.24 4.49
N ILE A 112 2.18 -7.22 5.31
CA ILE A 112 1.14 -8.26 5.30
C ILE A 112 0.37 -8.25 3.97
N ALA A 113 -0.01 -7.07 3.48
CA ALA A 113 -0.67 -6.91 2.19
C ALA A 113 0.19 -7.45 1.05
N THR A 114 1.51 -7.18 1.05
CA THR A 114 2.44 -7.70 0.05
C THR A 114 2.50 -9.22 0.05
N MET A 115 2.62 -9.85 1.23
CA MET A 115 2.62 -11.32 1.33
C MET A 115 1.29 -11.91 0.86
N ALA A 116 0.17 -11.32 1.29
CA ALA A 116 -1.16 -11.78 0.86
C ALA A 116 -1.32 -11.66 -0.65
N ASN A 117 -0.98 -10.52 -1.24
CA ASN A 117 -1.09 -10.26 -2.67
C ASN A 117 -0.28 -11.25 -3.52
N HIS A 118 0.92 -11.64 -3.05
CA HIS A 118 1.71 -12.66 -3.72
C HIS A 118 0.98 -14.02 -3.78
N GLU A 119 0.36 -14.44 -2.68
CA GLU A 119 -0.35 -15.72 -2.58
C GLU A 119 -1.73 -15.71 -3.25
N MET A 120 -2.42 -14.58 -3.23
CA MET A 120 -3.76 -14.43 -3.83
C MET A 120 -3.71 -14.43 -5.38
N GLY A 121 -2.57 -14.04 -5.96
CA GLY A 121 -2.45 -13.80 -7.39
C GLY A 121 -3.10 -12.49 -7.83
N GLU A 122 -2.94 -12.17 -9.12
CA GLU A 122 -3.44 -10.92 -9.73
C GLU A 122 -4.42 -11.19 -10.88
N GLY A 123 -4.63 -12.46 -11.24
CA GLY A 123 -5.36 -12.88 -12.42
C GLY A 123 -6.60 -13.71 -12.07
N PRO A 124 -6.88 -14.79 -12.82
CA PRO A 124 -8.11 -15.57 -12.66
C PRO A 124 -8.09 -16.56 -11.49
N GLU A 125 -7.04 -16.56 -10.65
CA GLU A 125 -6.85 -17.50 -9.54
C GLU A 125 -8.02 -17.49 -8.55
N SER A 126 -8.79 -16.39 -8.51
CA SER A 126 -10.04 -16.27 -7.75
C SER A 126 -9.86 -16.60 -6.26
N THR A 127 -8.70 -16.22 -5.69
CA THR A 127 -8.35 -16.42 -4.28
C THR A 127 -8.28 -15.06 -3.57
N PRO A 128 -9.41 -14.43 -3.21
CA PRO A 128 -9.44 -13.05 -2.74
C PRO A 128 -9.13 -12.87 -1.24
N ILE A 129 -8.81 -13.95 -0.53
CA ILE A 129 -8.57 -13.94 0.92
C ILE A 129 -7.37 -14.83 1.24
N ALA A 130 -6.38 -14.23 1.92
CA ALA A 130 -5.26 -14.95 2.53
C ALA A 130 -5.29 -14.84 4.06
N ILE A 131 -4.82 -15.88 4.76
CA ILE A 131 -4.67 -15.89 6.22
C ILE A 131 -3.19 -15.89 6.57
N VAL A 132 -2.71 -14.77 7.10
CA VAL A 132 -1.33 -14.67 7.61
C VAL A 132 -1.31 -15.04 9.09
N ARG A 133 -0.51 -16.04 9.45
CA ARG A 133 -0.28 -16.49 10.84
C ARG A 133 1.15 -16.20 11.26
N GLY A 134 1.36 -15.90 12.54
CA GLY A 134 2.71 -15.66 13.07
C GLY A 134 3.36 -14.38 12.54
N SER A 135 2.58 -13.38 12.11
CA SER A 135 3.11 -12.12 11.55
C SER A 135 3.88 -11.27 12.57
N GLY A 136 3.65 -11.47 13.86
CA GLY A 136 4.18 -10.60 14.92
C GLY A 136 3.55 -9.22 14.97
N ALA A 137 2.49 -8.96 14.19
CA ALA A 137 1.76 -7.69 14.23
C ALA A 137 1.15 -7.47 15.62
N ARG A 138 1.29 -6.24 16.15
CA ARG A 138 0.66 -5.87 17.41
C ARG A 138 -0.83 -5.70 17.20
N MET A 139 -1.61 -6.42 17.99
CA MET A 139 -3.06 -6.34 17.97
C MET A 139 -3.53 -5.09 18.74
N THR A 140 -4.56 -4.43 18.22
CA THR A 140 -5.19 -3.26 18.85
C THR A 140 -6.71 -3.36 18.76
N SER A 141 -7.42 -2.53 19.53
CA SER A 141 -8.86 -2.32 19.39
C SER A 141 -9.21 -1.22 18.38
N SER A 142 -8.21 -0.51 17.84
CA SER A 142 -8.42 0.53 16.83
C SER A 142 -9.08 -0.04 15.57
N ARG A 143 -9.96 0.76 14.98
CA ARG A 143 -10.54 0.52 13.65
C ARG A 143 -9.58 0.86 12.50
N GLY A 144 -8.43 1.46 12.82
CA GLY A 144 -7.47 2.00 11.86
C GLY A 144 -7.98 3.28 11.18
N GLU A 145 -7.07 4.18 10.87
CA GLU A 145 -7.35 5.37 10.05
C GLU A 145 -6.19 5.56 9.05
N ALA A 146 -6.45 6.27 7.94
CA ALA A 146 -5.46 6.45 6.89
C ALA A 146 -4.15 7.05 7.42
N SER A 147 -4.23 7.99 8.38
CA SER A 147 -3.07 8.63 9.02
C SER A 147 -2.20 7.68 9.84
N ASP A 148 -2.66 6.47 10.17
CA ASP A 148 -1.84 5.49 10.89
C ASP A 148 -0.78 4.84 9.98
N ALA A 149 -0.94 4.94 8.65
CA ALA A 149 -0.03 4.36 7.65
C ALA A 149 0.43 5.37 6.59
N ALA A 150 -0.34 6.43 6.35
CA ALA A 150 -0.05 7.45 5.36
C ALA A 150 0.77 8.60 5.93
N VAL A 151 1.61 9.18 5.08
CA VAL A 151 2.26 10.47 5.31
C VAL A 151 1.65 11.53 4.41
N SER A 152 1.73 12.79 4.79
CA SER A 152 1.23 13.88 3.94
C SER A 152 2.02 13.96 2.63
N SER A 153 1.44 14.56 1.59
CA SER A 153 2.16 14.83 0.34
C SER A 153 3.41 15.70 0.56
N ALA A 154 3.39 16.56 1.58
CA ALA A 154 4.52 17.39 1.98
C ALA A 154 5.66 16.59 2.63
N GLU A 155 5.40 15.41 3.17
CA GLU A 155 6.41 14.51 3.77
C GLU A 155 6.79 13.36 2.84
N CYS A 156 5.92 13.02 1.89
CA CYS A 156 6.14 11.96 0.92
C CYS A 156 7.31 12.31 -0.02
N VAL A 157 8.41 11.55 0.10
CA VAL A 157 9.63 11.73 -0.72
C VAL A 157 9.35 11.72 -2.23
N TYR A 158 8.41 10.88 -2.68
CA TYR A 158 8.03 10.80 -4.09
C TYR A 158 7.24 12.01 -4.55
N ALA A 159 6.23 12.42 -3.78
CA ALA A 159 5.40 13.58 -4.13
C ALA A 159 6.25 14.87 -4.12
N ARG A 160 7.11 15.05 -3.12
CA ARG A 160 8.06 16.17 -3.05
C ARG A 160 9.00 16.19 -4.25
N GLY A 161 9.63 15.06 -4.58
CA GLY A 161 10.56 14.97 -5.70
C GLY A 161 9.92 15.33 -7.04
N LEU A 162 8.65 14.93 -7.24
CA LEU A 162 7.89 15.25 -8.46
C LEU A 162 7.36 16.69 -8.48
N SER A 163 7.14 17.31 -7.32
CA SER A 163 6.65 18.69 -7.22
C SER A 163 7.72 19.75 -7.51
N GLY A 164 9.01 19.38 -7.49
CA GLY A 164 10.14 20.27 -7.73
C GLY A 164 10.64 20.34 -9.18
N ALA A 165 10.07 19.56 -10.11
CA ALA A 165 10.48 19.51 -11.51
C ALA A 165 9.89 20.68 -12.36
N GLY A 166 9.95 21.90 -11.81
CA GLY A 166 9.45 23.13 -12.42
C GLY A 166 10.51 24.23 -12.59
N SER A 167 11.79 23.97 -12.33
CA SER A 167 12.90 24.85 -12.72
C SER A 167 14.17 24.02 -12.92
N ASP A 168 14.75 24.11 -14.11
CA ASP A 168 15.99 23.45 -14.58
C ASP A 168 15.86 21.97 -15.01
N ALA A 169 15.20 21.75 -16.14
CA ALA A 169 15.50 20.58 -16.97
C ALA A 169 16.76 20.87 -17.80
N ALA A 170 17.92 20.48 -17.26
CA ALA A 170 19.13 20.28 -18.04
C ALA A 170 18.86 19.21 -19.12
N GLU A 171 19.31 19.50 -20.34
CA GLU A 171 19.29 18.59 -21.49
C GLU A 171 19.95 17.25 -21.12
N LEU A 172 19.20 16.16 -21.22
CA LEU A 172 19.80 14.83 -21.30
C LEU A 172 20.22 14.61 -22.75
N GLU A 173 21.53 14.70 -23.00
CA GLU A 173 22.15 14.19 -24.23
C GLU A 173 21.81 12.69 -24.38
N VAL A 174 21.11 12.38 -25.47
CA VAL A 174 20.91 11.00 -25.92
C VAL A 174 22.21 10.53 -26.55
N ALA A 175 22.92 9.63 -25.87
CA ALA A 175 24.07 8.93 -26.46
C ALA A 175 23.63 8.19 -27.74
N PRO A 176 24.38 8.29 -28.86
CA PRO A 176 23.98 7.69 -30.11
C PRO A 176 24.02 6.16 -30.03
N ARG A 177 22.99 5.53 -30.58
CA ARG A 177 22.91 4.08 -30.78
C ARG A 177 24.06 3.64 -31.69
N LEU A 178 24.88 2.70 -31.21
CA LEU A 178 25.71 1.89 -32.10
C LEU A 178 24.77 1.05 -32.97
N LEU A 179 24.74 1.37 -34.26
CA LEU A 179 24.31 0.46 -35.32
C LEU A 179 25.55 -0.31 -35.77
N ASP A 180 25.39 -1.62 -35.96
CA ASP A 180 26.28 -2.43 -36.80
C ASP A 180 26.21 -1.97 -38.27
#